data_AF-A0ABD3SQQ2-F1
#
_entry.id   AF-A0ABD3SQQ2-F1
#
_cell.length_a   1.000
_cell.length_b   1.000
_cell.length_c   1.000
_cell.angle_alpha   90.00
_cell.angle_beta   90.00
_cell.angle_gamma   90.00
#
_symmetry.space_group_name_H-M   'P 1'
#
loop_
_entity.id
_entity.type
_entity.pdbx_description
1 polymer ?
#
loop_
_entity_poly.entity_id
_entity_poly.type
_entity_poly.pdbx_seq_one_letter_code
_entity_poly.pdbx_strand_id
1 'polypeptide(L)'
;MATTPTSHRNEDPTPFLSSSSAISASPYAHHDAILRSNYLARRQRENMRFERDARRVSSHNSLVLFVWDGMSAISIFANMLFNWETTLGCSLTVGATLLAYLYVPNDDGEWNSRLPDILLSFAIITPLSQSITMGWNRREMALKALATYRSAVNNLYVAHAAWDWGECSKGRGRRGCEENGEDEADVYGRSAPTTTTGKKNIDWLNHSDATLCHLIHLSDSLFQYLTLPSATRARHRATAKGRKEANVVLSTGREIFTSTVCGRMSMLSQMCEALKYRGLPGNEASRIRNWENSITTAIEDLRNVKEYRTLQALRVYERLFCLFLPPFFATNYAQVAHDTNLFLGIATGVITSIALTGLFECVRTLEDPFVSNLTLDGIDVREELVVLAHQELLVSRKMWFPKAGDFVLTSDFLAGDDATDNARDIYRNNEDRLSRHFSPSLRTSDELSK
;
A
#
# COMPACT_ATOMS: atom_id res chain seq x y z
N MET A 1 17.11 -69.04 5.94
CA MET A 1 15.94 -69.94 5.75
C MET A 1 14.76 -69.07 5.41
N ALA A 2 14.17 -69.32 4.25
CA ALA A 2 13.18 -68.48 3.58
C ALA A 2 11.78 -68.66 4.15
N THR A 3 10.98 -67.59 4.16
CA THR A 3 9.56 -67.63 3.78
C THR A 3 9.14 -66.27 3.20
N THR A 4 8.34 -66.39 2.16
CA THR A 4 7.90 -65.49 1.09
C THR A 4 7.05 -64.26 1.45
N PRO A 5 6.90 -63.30 0.51
CA PRO A 5 6.24 -62.01 0.70
C PRO A 5 4.74 -62.05 0.34
N THR A 6 3.95 -61.24 1.04
CA THR A 6 2.52 -61.01 0.74
C THR A 6 2.31 -59.80 -0.18
N SER A 7 1.89 -60.13 -1.40
CA SER A 7 1.03 -59.44 -2.37
C SER A 7 0.27 -58.15 -1.97
N HIS A 8 0.42 -57.16 -2.85
CA HIS A 8 -0.49 -56.09 -3.32
C HIS A 8 -1.30 -55.21 -2.34
N ARG A 9 -1.03 -53.90 -2.43
CA ARG A 9 -2.07 -52.94 -2.87
C ARG A 9 -1.43 -51.85 -3.73
N ASN A 10 -1.84 -51.80 -5.00
CA ASN A 10 -1.54 -50.69 -5.91
C ASN A 10 -2.21 -49.43 -5.35
N GLU A 11 -1.42 -48.46 -4.93
CA GLU A 11 -1.89 -47.09 -4.81
C GLU A 11 -1.68 -46.43 -6.18
N ASP A 12 -2.79 -46.06 -6.80
CA ASP A 12 -2.82 -45.32 -8.05
C ASP A 12 -2.01 -44.03 -7.91
N PRO A 13 -1.07 -43.72 -8.81
CA PRO A 13 -0.39 -42.43 -8.80
C PRO A 13 -1.39 -41.33 -9.17
N THR A 14 -1.52 -40.35 -8.29
CA THR A 14 -2.24 -39.09 -8.49
C THR A 14 -2.05 -38.53 -9.91
N PRO A 15 -3.10 -38.13 -10.65
CA PRO A 15 -3.02 -37.83 -12.07
C PRO A 15 -2.44 -36.44 -12.41
N PHE A 16 -1.75 -35.77 -11.47
CA PHE A 16 -1.40 -34.35 -11.64
C PHE A 16 0.01 -34.05 -12.15
N LEU A 17 0.83 -35.05 -12.43
CA LEU A 17 2.17 -34.82 -12.95
C LEU A 17 2.46 -35.76 -14.12
N SER A 18 1.74 -35.53 -15.23
CA SER A 18 2.19 -36.02 -16.53
C SER A 18 3.52 -35.34 -16.87
N SER A 19 4.52 -36.13 -17.22
CA SER A 19 5.85 -35.74 -17.65
C SER A 19 5.83 -34.97 -18.98
N SER A 20 5.40 -33.70 -18.96
CA SER A 20 5.75 -32.63 -19.91
C SER A 20 5.04 -31.31 -19.51
N SER A 21 4.98 -30.99 -18.21
CA SER A 21 4.24 -29.81 -17.72
C SER A 21 5.14 -28.57 -17.57
N ALA A 22 6.16 -28.42 -18.42
CA ALA A 22 6.72 -27.09 -18.62
C ALA A 22 5.65 -26.29 -19.37
N ILE A 23 4.81 -25.57 -18.61
CA ILE A 23 3.90 -24.57 -19.18
C ILE A 23 4.77 -23.69 -20.07
N SER A 24 4.46 -23.67 -21.36
CA SER A 24 5.21 -22.89 -22.33
C SER A 24 5.29 -21.45 -21.81
N ALA A 25 6.50 -20.98 -21.55
CA ALA A 25 6.74 -19.57 -21.26
C ALA A 25 6.62 -18.71 -22.53
N SER A 26 6.25 -19.32 -23.66
CA SER A 26 5.98 -18.63 -24.90
C SER A 26 4.84 -17.64 -24.69
N PRO A 27 5.04 -16.34 -24.99
CA PRO A 27 3.99 -15.34 -24.95
C PRO A 27 2.89 -15.58 -26.00
N TYR A 28 3.02 -16.61 -26.85
CA TYR A 28 2.13 -16.95 -27.97
C TYR A 28 1.14 -18.07 -27.70
N ALA A 29 1.17 -18.73 -26.54
CA ALA A 29 0.01 -19.51 -26.12
C ALA A 29 -1.10 -18.51 -25.76
N HIS A 30 -1.77 -17.96 -26.78
CA HIS A 30 -2.79 -16.93 -26.62
C HIS A 30 -3.92 -17.45 -25.73
N HIS A 31 -4.19 -18.75 -25.77
CA HIS A 31 -5.03 -19.44 -24.80
C HIS A 31 -4.54 -19.23 -23.35
N ASP A 32 -3.26 -19.44 -23.06
CA ASP A 32 -2.68 -19.21 -21.73
C ASP A 32 -2.68 -17.72 -21.35
N ALA A 33 -2.47 -16.81 -22.30
CA ALA A 33 -2.53 -15.36 -22.06
C ALA A 33 -3.97 -14.92 -21.71
N ILE A 34 -4.97 -15.42 -22.44
CA ILE A 34 -6.41 -15.23 -22.15
C ILE A 34 -6.74 -15.83 -20.78
N LEU A 35 -6.26 -17.04 -20.48
CA LEU A 35 -6.49 -17.68 -19.18
C LEU A 35 -5.86 -16.86 -18.04
N ARG A 36 -4.66 -16.31 -18.23
CA ARG A 36 -3.98 -15.45 -17.27
C ARG A 36 -4.73 -14.12 -17.08
N SER A 37 -5.20 -13.48 -18.16
CA SER A 37 -5.98 -12.25 -18.06
C SER A 37 -7.31 -12.48 -17.33
N ASN A 38 -8.03 -13.55 -17.68
CA ASN A 38 -9.28 -13.96 -17.05
C ASN A 38 -9.07 -14.32 -15.57
N TYR A 39 -7.98 -15.01 -15.24
CA TYR A 39 -7.59 -15.29 -13.87
C TYR A 39 -7.38 -14.00 -13.08
N LEU A 40 -6.64 -13.04 -13.62
CA LEU A 40 -6.39 -11.76 -12.97
C LEU A 40 -7.67 -10.93 -12.83
N ALA A 41 -8.55 -10.92 -13.82
CA ALA A 41 -9.84 -10.24 -13.75
C ALA A 41 -10.75 -10.86 -12.68
N ARG A 42 -10.81 -12.19 -12.62
CA ARG A 42 -11.53 -12.92 -11.57
C ARG A 42 -10.96 -12.60 -10.19
N ARG A 43 -9.64 -12.63 -10.04
CA ARG A 43 -8.96 -12.27 -8.79
C ARG A 43 -9.23 -10.84 -8.37
N GLN A 44 -9.24 -9.89 -9.30
CA GLN A 44 -9.59 -8.50 -9.02
C GLN A 44 -11.03 -8.37 -8.46
N ARG A 45 -12.00 -9.13 -9.01
CA ARG A 45 -13.37 -9.16 -8.48
C ARG A 45 -13.47 -9.77 -7.09
N GLU A 46 -12.74 -10.86 -6.84
CA GLU A 46 -12.66 -11.49 -5.51
C GLU A 46 -12.02 -10.54 -4.48
N ASN A 47 -10.96 -9.85 -4.88
CA ASN A 47 -10.25 -8.88 -4.04
C ASN A 47 -11.12 -7.69 -3.63
N MET A 48 -12.02 -7.21 -4.51
CA MET A 48 -13.00 -6.19 -4.13
C MET A 48 -13.93 -6.64 -3.00
N ARG A 49 -14.26 -7.94 -2.92
CA ARG A 49 -15.08 -8.49 -1.82
C ARG A 49 -14.26 -8.55 -0.53
N PHE A 50 -13.05 -9.09 -0.59
CA PHE A 50 -12.16 -9.17 0.56
C PHE A 50 -11.80 -7.79 1.13
N GLU A 51 -11.62 -6.79 0.27
CA GLU A 51 -11.39 -5.41 0.69
C GLU A 51 -12.59 -4.86 1.48
N ARG A 52 -13.82 -5.05 0.99
CA ARG A 52 -15.03 -4.61 1.69
C ARG A 52 -15.15 -5.27 3.05
N ASP A 53 -14.86 -6.57 3.12
CA ASP A 53 -14.87 -7.30 4.38
C ASP A 53 -13.79 -6.79 5.34
N ALA A 54 -12.56 -6.54 4.85
CA ALA A 54 -11.48 -5.97 5.64
C ALA A 54 -11.84 -4.57 6.19
N ARG A 55 -12.45 -3.71 5.37
CA ARG A 55 -12.93 -2.38 5.80
C ARG A 55 -14.05 -2.49 6.83
N ARG A 56 -14.99 -3.42 6.65
CA ARG A 56 -16.10 -3.66 7.59
C ARG A 56 -15.61 -4.19 8.93
N VAL A 57 -14.66 -5.11 8.94
CA VAL A 57 -14.08 -5.64 10.17
C VAL A 57 -13.30 -4.55 10.91
N SER A 58 -12.69 -3.60 10.20
CA SER A 58 -11.96 -2.50 10.83
C SER A 58 -12.83 -1.31 11.24
N SER A 59 -14.02 -1.16 10.67
CA SER A 59 -14.95 -0.08 11.04
C SER A 59 -15.50 -0.29 12.46
N HIS A 60 -15.08 0.60 13.36
CA HIS A 60 -15.54 0.64 14.76
C HIS A 60 -15.81 2.08 15.17
N ASN A 61 -16.65 2.27 16.18
CA ASN A 61 -16.92 3.59 16.76
C ASN A 61 -15.65 4.18 17.39
N SER A 62 -15.47 5.50 17.23
CA SER A 62 -14.28 6.23 17.73
C SER A 62 -14.04 6.05 19.23
N LEU A 63 -15.10 6.08 20.05
CA LEU A 63 -15.00 5.90 21.50
C LEU A 63 -14.55 4.48 21.88
N VAL A 64 -15.12 3.46 21.22
CA VAL A 64 -14.73 2.05 21.44
C VAL A 64 -13.27 1.84 21.06
N LEU A 65 -12.84 2.42 19.94
CA LEU A 65 -11.45 2.39 19.50
C LEU A 65 -10.52 3.09 20.50
N PHE A 66 -10.91 4.25 21.02
CA PHE A 66 -10.13 4.99 22.01
C PHE A 66 -9.88 4.16 23.27
N VAL A 67 -10.94 3.60 23.87
CA VAL A 67 -10.86 2.79 25.09
C VAL A 67 -10.06 1.52 24.83
N TRP A 68 -10.33 0.83 23.72
CA TRP A 68 -9.64 -0.41 23.38
C TRP A 68 -8.16 -0.20 23.09
N ASP A 69 -7.80 0.82 22.32
CA ASP A 69 -6.40 1.15 22.08
C ASP A 69 -5.70 1.61 23.37
N GLY A 70 -6.41 2.27 24.29
CA GLY A 70 -5.89 2.69 25.59
C GLY A 70 -5.55 1.52 26.49
N MET A 71 -6.49 0.59 26.67
CA MET A 71 -6.25 -0.65 27.45
C MET A 71 -5.12 -1.48 26.83
N SER A 72 -5.08 -1.56 25.49
CA SER A 72 -4.03 -2.30 24.78
C SER A 72 -2.65 -1.64 24.94
N ALA A 73 -2.58 -0.31 24.92
CA ALA A 73 -1.35 0.43 25.15
C ALA A 73 -0.84 0.22 26.58
N ILE A 74 -1.71 0.32 27.59
CA ILE A 74 -1.35 0.05 28.99
C ILE A 74 -0.84 -1.38 29.16
N SER A 75 -1.52 -2.37 28.60
CA SER A 75 -1.10 -3.78 28.70
C SER A 75 0.26 -4.04 28.05
N ILE A 76 0.50 -3.50 26.84
CA ILE A 76 1.82 -3.63 26.18
C ILE A 76 2.90 -2.91 26.98
N PHE A 77 2.61 -1.70 27.46
CA PHE A 77 3.55 -0.93 28.25
C PHE A 77 3.91 -1.63 29.56
N ALA A 78 2.92 -2.16 30.29
CA ALA A 78 3.18 -2.93 31.51
C ALA A 78 4.09 -4.13 31.23
N ASN A 79 3.82 -4.88 30.17
CA ASN A 79 4.66 -6.01 29.77
C ASN A 79 6.09 -5.59 29.36
N MET A 80 6.24 -4.43 28.72
CA MET A 80 7.57 -3.89 28.37
C MET A 80 8.29 -3.26 29.56
N LEU A 81 7.54 -2.74 30.53
CA LEU A 81 8.07 -2.08 31.72
C LEU A 81 8.58 -3.11 32.72
N PHE A 82 7.90 -4.23 32.95
CA PHE A 82 8.36 -5.25 33.90
C PHE A 82 9.52 -6.10 33.35
N ASN A 83 10.69 -5.50 33.27
CA ASN A 83 11.97 -6.17 33.00
C ASN A 83 12.84 -6.21 34.25
N TRP A 84 13.76 -7.18 34.33
CA TRP A 84 14.70 -7.28 35.45
C TRP A 84 15.54 -6.01 35.66
N GLU A 85 15.86 -5.31 34.56
CA GLU A 85 16.55 -4.02 34.59
C GLU A 85 15.73 -2.94 35.31
N THR A 86 14.42 -2.87 35.05
CA THR A 86 13.54 -1.90 35.73
C THR A 86 13.36 -2.22 37.20
N THR A 87 13.23 -3.49 37.56
CA THR A 87 13.09 -3.90 38.97
C THR A 87 14.35 -3.59 39.75
N LEU A 88 15.53 -3.83 39.15
CA LEU A 88 16.81 -3.45 39.75
C LEU A 88 16.97 -1.93 39.84
N GLY A 89 16.61 -1.20 38.78
CA GLY A 89 16.63 0.27 38.77
C GLY A 89 15.76 0.86 39.88
N CYS A 90 14.50 0.42 39.98
CA CYS A 90 13.60 0.85 41.05
C CYS A 90 14.14 0.48 42.43
N SER A 91 14.64 -0.75 42.62
CA SER A 91 15.24 -1.17 43.90
C SER A 91 16.44 -0.30 44.28
N LEU A 92 17.28 0.05 43.31
CA LEU A 92 18.44 0.90 43.52
C LEU A 92 18.02 2.34 43.88
N THR A 93 17.03 2.89 43.19
CA THR A 93 16.48 4.22 43.51
C THR A 93 15.89 4.24 44.91
N VAL A 94 15.05 3.27 45.27
CA VAL A 94 14.48 3.16 46.62
C VAL A 94 15.59 3.04 47.67
N GLY A 95 16.58 2.19 47.43
CA GLY A 95 17.73 2.03 48.33
C GLY A 95 18.54 3.31 48.48
N ALA A 96 18.83 4.01 47.39
CA ALA A 96 19.58 5.26 47.39
C ALA A 96 18.82 6.40 48.08
N THR A 97 17.51 6.53 47.83
CA THR A 97 16.67 7.54 48.49
C THR A 97 16.53 7.26 49.98
N LEU A 98 16.36 6.01 50.39
CA LEU A 98 16.26 5.63 51.80
C LEU A 98 17.59 5.84 52.52
N LEU A 99 18.72 5.55 51.87
CA LEU A 99 20.05 5.84 52.39
C LEU A 99 20.24 7.36 52.54
N ALA A 100 19.93 8.15 51.50
CA ALA A 100 20.03 9.60 51.57
C ALA A 100 19.16 10.20 52.69
N TYR A 101 17.93 9.70 52.88
CA TYR A 101 17.04 10.14 53.95
C TYR A 101 17.60 9.85 55.35
N LEU A 102 18.22 8.69 55.56
CA LEU A 102 18.76 8.31 56.87
C LEU A 102 20.09 9.01 57.20
N TYR A 103 20.88 9.38 56.20
CA TYR A 103 22.20 9.98 56.39
C TYR A 103 22.20 11.52 56.40
N VAL A 104 21.13 12.19 55.98
CA VAL A 104 21.00 13.65 56.05
C VAL A 104 20.53 14.05 57.45
N PRO A 105 21.33 14.81 58.24
CA PRO A 105 20.89 15.34 59.53
C PRO A 105 19.74 16.32 59.36
N ASN A 106 18.77 16.30 60.27
CA ASN A 106 17.64 17.24 60.35
C ASN A 106 18.09 18.65 60.80
N ASP A 107 19.09 19.25 60.14
CA ASP A 107 19.36 20.68 60.30
C ASP A 107 18.54 21.45 59.26
N ASP A 108 18.09 22.65 59.66
CA ASP A 108 17.09 23.53 59.04
C ASP A 108 17.42 24.05 57.62
N GLY A 109 18.27 23.35 56.86
CA GLY A 109 18.54 23.65 55.46
C GLY A 109 17.29 23.40 54.63
N GLU A 110 16.79 24.47 53.98
CA GLU A 110 15.69 24.43 53.01
C GLU A 110 15.98 23.40 51.91
N TRP A 111 15.55 22.16 52.12
CA TRP A 111 15.59 21.14 51.09
C TRP A 111 14.60 21.54 50.00
N ASN A 112 15.12 22.06 48.89
CA ASN A 112 14.31 22.44 47.75
C ASN A 112 13.81 21.18 47.04
N SER A 113 12.69 20.65 47.51
CA SER A 113 12.03 19.41 47.05
C SER A 113 11.36 19.55 45.67
N ARG A 114 11.83 20.47 44.83
CA ARG A 114 11.32 20.62 43.47
C ARG A 114 11.90 19.53 42.59
N LEU A 115 11.02 18.70 42.02
CA LEU A 115 11.40 17.80 40.95
C LEU A 115 12.07 18.62 39.83
N PRO A 116 13.12 18.10 39.19
CA PRO A 116 13.73 18.77 38.05
C PRO A 116 12.78 18.71 36.85
N ASP A 117 11.85 19.67 36.77
CA ASP A 117 10.84 19.81 35.71
C ASP A 117 11.45 19.85 34.31
N ILE A 118 12.70 20.33 34.22
CA ILE A 118 13.49 20.39 32.98
C ILE A 118 13.79 18.99 32.45
N LEU A 119 14.17 18.05 33.32
CA LEU A 119 14.55 16.70 32.92
C LEU A 119 13.33 15.90 32.45
N LEU A 120 12.20 16.06 33.13
CA LEU A 120 10.93 15.47 32.72
C LEU A 120 10.48 16.04 31.36
N SER A 121 10.54 17.36 31.17
CA SER A 121 10.18 18.00 29.90
C SER A 121 11.06 17.53 28.74
N PHE A 122 12.38 17.44 28.96
CA PHE A 122 13.33 16.96 27.95
C PHE A 122 13.07 15.50 27.53
N ALA A 123 12.74 14.63 28.49
CA ALA A 123 12.46 13.21 28.25
C ALA A 123 11.19 12.96 27.39
N ILE A 124 10.36 13.98 27.19
CA ILE A 124 9.09 13.89 26.44
C ILE A 124 9.16 14.65 25.12
N ILE A 125 9.69 15.88 25.14
CA ILE A 125 9.83 16.70 23.94
C ILE A 125 10.75 16.00 22.94
N THR A 126 11.84 15.36 23.40
CA THR A 126 12.82 14.72 22.52
C THR A 126 12.22 13.54 21.74
N PRO A 127 11.59 12.53 22.37
CA PRO A 127 10.93 11.45 21.63
C PRO A 127 9.81 11.94 20.70
N LEU A 128 8.97 12.88 21.17
CA LEU A 128 7.88 13.43 20.35
C LEU A 128 8.41 14.13 19.08
N SER A 129 9.45 14.95 19.22
CA SER A 129 10.10 15.63 18.09
C SER A 129 10.72 14.63 17.10
N GLN A 130 11.34 13.56 17.61
CA GLN A 130 11.87 12.48 16.77
C GLN A 130 10.76 11.74 16.01
N SER A 131 9.62 11.46 16.64
CA SER A 131 8.49 10.81 15.98
C SER A 131 7.85 11.65 14.89
N ILE A 132 7.73 12.96 15.08
CA ILE A 132 7.27 13.88 14.03
C ILE A 132 8.23 13.80 12.83
N THR A 133 9.53 13.88 13.09
CA THR A 133 10.56 13.80 12.05
C THR A 133 10.50 12.47 11.28
N MET A 134 10.32 11.35 12.00
CA MET A 134 10.15 10.02 11.39
C MET A 134 8.87 9.94 10.54
N GLY A 135 7.76 10.53 11.01
CA GLY A 135 6.51 10.62 10.26
C GLY A 135 6.68 11.41 8.95
N TRP A 136 7.30 12.59 9.03
CA TRP A 136 7.59 13.44 7.88
C TRP A 136 8.47 12.74 6.84
N ASN A 137 9.58 12.15 7.27
CA ASN A 137 10.50 11.45 6.35
C ASN A 137 9.80 10.29 5.61
N ARG A 138 8.88 9.58 6.29
CA ARG A 138 8.11 8.50 5.66
C ARG A 138 7.15 9.02 4.60
N ARG A 139 6.50 10.16 4.84
CA ARG A 139 5.66 10.85 3.84
C ARG A 139 6.48 11.25 2.62
N GLU A 140 7.64 11.86 2.83
CA GLU A 140 8.54 12.26 1.74
C GLU A 140 9.06 11.06 0.93
N MET A 141 9.39 9.95 1.61
CA MET A 141 9.77 8.71 0.93
C MET A 141 8.62 8.15 0.07
N ALA A 142 7.38 8.17 0.57
CA ALA A 142 6.22 7.73 -0.20
C ALA A 142 5.97 8.61 -1.44
N LEU A 143 6.10 9.94 -1.31
CA LEU A 143 5.96 10.87 -2.45
C LEU A 143 7.02 10.62 -3.52
N LYS A 144 8.29 10.42 -3.12
CA LYS A 144 9.37 10.07 -4.05
C LYS A 144 9.10 8.76 -4.78
N ALA A 145 8.66 7.73 -4.06
CA ALA A 145 8.34 6.44 -4.66
C ALA A 145 7.14 6.52 -5.62
N LEU A 146 6.10 7.30 -5.30
CA LEU A 146 4.98 7.57 -6.23
C LEU A 146 5.44 8.28 -7.51
N ALA A 147 6.31 9.28 -7.39
CA ALA A 147 6.87 9.99 -8.55
C ALA A 147 7.70 9.05 -9.44
N THR A 148 8.55 8.20 -8.84
CA THR A 148 9.31 7.18 -9.57
C THR A 148 8.39 6.17 -10.25
N TYR A 149 7.34 5.71 -9.57
CA TYR A 149 6.34 4.81 -10.14
C TYR A 149 5.66 5.43 -11.37
N ARG A 150 5.09 6.64 -11.26
CA ARG A 150 4.40 7.32 -12.36
C ARG A 150 5.30 7.55 -13.57
N SER A 151 6.51 8.07 -13.33
CA SER A 151 7.49 8.30 -14.40
C SER A 151 7.87 7.01 -15.10
N ALA A 152 8.14 5.93 -14.36
CA ALA A 152 8.51 4.64 -14.94
C ALA A 152 7.34 3.99 -15.70
N VAL A 153 6.10 4.10 -15.21
CA VAL A 153 4.88 3.63 -15.88
C VAL A 153 4.67 4.34 -17.22
N ASN A 154 4.80 5.67 -17.25
CA ASN A 154 4.66 6.42 -18.51
C ASN A 154 5.79 6.08 -19.51
N ASN A 155 7.04 6.00 -19.05
CA ASN A 155 8.17 5.61 -19.91
C ASN A 155 8.01 4.19 -20.46
N LEU A 156 7.53 3.25 -19.65
CA LEU A 156 7.23 1.89 -20.08
C LEU A 156 6.14 1.87 -21.15
N TYR A 157 5.05 2.63 -20.97
CA TYR A 157 4.01 2.75 -21.99
C TYR A 157 4.55 3.32 -23.30
N VAL A 158 5.28 4.44 -23.25
CA VAL A 158 5.88 5.07 -24.43
C VAL A 158 6.84 4.11 -25.13
N ALA A 159 7.62 3.30 -24.41
CA ALA A 159 8.50 2.32 -25.02
C ALA A 159 7.75 1.27 -25.84
N HIS A 160 6.66 0.73 -25.28
CA HIS A 160 5.81 -0.23 -26.00
C HIS A 160 5.04 0.41 -27.16
N ALA A 161 4.66 1.68 -27.04
CA ALA A 161 3.86 2.39 -28.03
C ALA A 161 4.68 3.02 -29.17
N ALA A 162 5.89 3.51 -28.90
CA ALA A 162 6.64 4.39 -29.79
C ALA A 162 7.84 3.74 -30.47
N TRP A 163 8.56 2.84 -29.78
CA TRP A 163 9.82 2.34 -30.30
C TRP A 163 9.63 1.55 -31.59
N ASP A 164 10.48 1.86 -32.57
CA ASP A 164 10.57 1.16 -33.85
C ASP A 164 12.01 0.67 -33.98
N TRP A 165 12.19 -0.64 -34.13
CA TRP A 165 13.49 -1.30 -34.17
C TRP A 165 13.93 -1.67 -35.60
N GLY A 166 13.46 -0.93 -36.59
CA GLY A 166 13.93 -1.05 -37.97
C GLY A 166 15.28 -0.36 -38.19
N GLU A 167 16.35 -1.11 -38.41
CA GLU A 167 17.46 -0.61 -39.22
C GLU A 167 17.13 -0.81 -40.70
N CYS A 168 17.23 0.27 -41.48
CA CYS A 168 17.02 0.36 -42.93
C CYS A 168 17.88 -0.57 -43.81
N SER A 169 18.53 -1.61 -43.26
CA SER A 169 19.36 -2.55 -44.02
C SER A 169 19.00 -4.03 -43.88
N LYS A 170 18.16 -4.44 -42.90
CA LYS A 170 17.94 -5.87 -42.60
C LYS A 170 16.48 -6.33 -42.51
N GLY A 171 15.51 -5.47 -42.81
CA GLY A 171 14.10 -5.85 -42.83
C GLY A 171 13.19 -4.64 -42.68
N ARG A 172 11.90 -4.84 -42.95
CA ARG A 172 10.87 -3.87 -42.56
C ARG A 172 10.85 -3.88 -41.02
N GLY A 173 11.05 -2.73 -40.35
CA GLY A 173 11.12 -2.59 -38.88
C GLY A 173 9.85 -3.04 -38.14
N ARG A 174 9.42 -2.34 -37.09
CA ARG A 174 8.16 -2.65 -36.38
C ARG A 174 6.96 -2.74 -37.34
N ARG A 175 6.94 -1.91 -38.38
CA ARG A 175 5.90 -1.90 -39.44
C ARG A 175 5.94 -3.10 -40.40
N GLY A 176 6.95 -3.95 -40.25
CA GLY A 176 7.23 -5.11 -41.07
C GLY A 176 6.96 -6.45 -40.41
N CYS A 177 6.70 -6.46 -39.11
CA CYS A 177 6.42 -7.67 -38.37
C CYS A 177 5.05 -8.21 -38.79
N GLU A 178 5.02 -9.49 -39.19
CA GLU A 178 3.82 -10.20 -39.62
C GLU A 178 3.38 -11.15 -38.48
N GLU A 179 2.08 -11.37 -38.35
CA GLU A 179 1.51 -12.40 -37.48
C GLU A 179 1.86 -13.78 -38.08
N ASN A 180 2.41 -14.69 -37.28
CA ASN A 180 2.68 -16.04 -37.75
C ASN A 180 1.34 -16.79 -37.90
N GLY A 181 1.10 -17.40 -39.06
CA GLY A 181 -0.14 -18.12 -39.33
C GLY A 181 -0.35 -19.39 -38.47
N GLU A 182 0.73 -19.97 -37.93
CA GLU A 182 0.64 -21.06 -36.95
C GLU A 182 0.13 -20.55 -35.60
N ASP A 183 0.54 -19.33 -35.20
CA ASP A 183 0.12 -18.70 -33.95
C ASP A 183 -1.37 -18.28 -34.01
N GLU A 184 -1.87 -17.78 -35.16
CA GLU A 184 -3.31 -17.48 -35.34
C GLU A 184 -4.20 -18.73 -35.24
N ALA A 185 -3.71 -19.90 -35.67
CA ALA A 185 -4.47 -21.15 -35.61
C ALA A 185 -4.65 -21.66 -34.17
N ASP A 186 -3.66 -21.40 -33.29
CA ASP A 186 -3.76 -21.67 -31.85
C ASP A 186 -4.64 -20.64 -31.12
N VAL A 187 -4.79 -19.41 -31.66
CA VAL A 187 -5.62 -18.32 -31.12
C VAL A 187 -7.13 -18.57 -31.34
N TYR A 188 -7.53 -18.88 -32.58
CA TYR A 188 -8.95 -19.00 -32.97
C TYR A 188 -9.44 -20.45 -33.08
N GLY A 189 -8.55 -21.42 -32.80
CA GLY A 189 -8.79 -22.83 -33.04
C GLY A 189 -8.82 -23.18 -34.54
N ARG A 190 -8.87 -24.48 -34.86
CA ARG A 190 -8.90 -25.00 -36.25
C ARG A 190 -10.10 -24.54 -37.09
N SER A 191 -11.03 -23.82 -36.47
CA SER A 191 -12.21 -23.17 -37.04
C SER A 191 -12.01 -21.70 -37.40
N ALA A 192 -10.79 -21.16 -37.27
CA ALA A 192 -10.42 -19.89 -37.87
C ALA A 192 -10.86 -19.90 -39.35
N PRO A 193 -11.54 -18.86 -39.85
CA PRO A 193 -11.88 -18.82 -41.25
C PRO A 193 -10.55 -18.93 -42.00
N THR A 194 -10.41 -19.99 -42.81
CA THR A 194 -9.35 -20.14 -43.81
C THR A 194 -9.51 -19.03 -44.83
N THR A 195 -9.21 -17.81 -44.39
CA THR A 195 -9.16 -16.62 -45.20
C THR A 195 -7.76 -16.63 -45.77
N THR A 196 -7.61 -17.37 -46.87
CA THR A 196 -6.68 -17.06 -47.96
C THR A 196 -5.42 -16.28 -47.57
N THR A 197 -4.29 -16.98 -47.47
CA THR A 197 -3.02 -16.58 -48.11
C THR A 197 -2.64 -15.09 -47.97
N GLY A 198 -2.57 -14.57 -46.74
CA GLY A 198 -2.14 -13.19 -46.50
C GLY A 198 -1.46 -13.04 -45.15
N LYS A 199 -0.16 -12.70 -45.16
CA LYS A 199 0.58 -12.28 -43.98
C LYS A 199 -0.10 -11.04 -43.38
N LYS A 200 -0.68 -11.15 -42.19
CA LYS A 200 -1.36 -10.04 -41.53
C LYS A 200 -0.36 -9.23 -40.71
N ASN A 201 -0.35 -7.92 -40.86
CA ASN A 201 0.51 -7.05 -40.06
C ASN A 201 -0.03 -6.95 -38.63
N ILE A 202 0.86 -6.93 -37.65
CA ILE A 202 0.48 -6.80 -36.23
C ILE A 202 -0.28 -5.49 -36.00
N ASP A 203 -1.38 -5.60 -35.26
CA ASP A 203 -2.08 -4.42 -34.74
C ASP A 203 -1.34 -3.84 -33.53
N TRP A 204 -0.50 -2.85 -33.81
CA TRP A 204 0.27 -2.13 -32.81
C TRP A 204 -0.57 -1.29 -31.87
N LEU A 205 -1.77 -0.86 -32.30
CA LEU A 205 -2.70 -0.15 -31.45
C LEU A 205 -3.22 -1.10 -30.37
N ASN A 206 -3.64 -2.29 -30.78
CA ASN A 206 -4.12 -3.32 -29.86
C ASN A 206 -3.04 -3.73 -28.82
N HIS A 207 -1.80 -3.95 -29.25
CA HIS A 207 -0.69 -4.21 -28.32
C HIS A 207 -0.48 -3.07 -27.32
N SER A 208 -0.51 -1.82 -27.79
CA SER A 208 -0.37 -0.65 -26.91
C SER A 208 -1.56 -0.46 -25.99
N ASP A 209 -2.77 -0.81 -26.41
CA ASP A 209 -3.98 -0.69 -25.60
C ASP A 209 -4.03 -1.79 -24.53
N ALA A 210 -3.52 -2.98 -24.84
CA ALA A 210 -3.34 -4.06 -23.86
C ALA A 210 -2.31 -3.70 -22.79
N THR A 211 -1.16 -3.11 -23.18
CA THR A 211 -0.15 -2.65 -22.20
C THR A 211 -0.70 -1.52 -21.35
N LEU A 212 -1.40 -0.57 -21.96
CA LEU A 212 -2.11 0.52 -21.26
C LEU A 212 -3.11 -0.02 -20.22
N CYS A 213 -3.95 -0.98 -20.60
CA CYS A 213 -4.92 -1.61 -19.71
C CYS A 213 -4.23 -2.27 -18.50
N HIS A 214 -3.13 -2.98 -18.72
CA HIS A 214 -2.37 -3.57 -17.61
C HIS A 214 -1.73 -2.52 -16.69
N LEU A 215 -1.22 -1.42 -17.22
CA LEU A 215 -0.65 -0.32 -16.41
C LEU A 215 -1.72 0.39 -15.58
N ILE A 216 -2.89 0.64 -16.16
CA ILE A 216 -4.03 1.24 -15.45
C ILE A 216 -4.48 0.32 -14.31
N HIS A 217 -4.71 -0.96 -14.59
CA HIS A 217 -5.10 -1.93 -13.57
C HIS A 217 -4.02 -2.15 -12.50
N LEU A 218 -2.74 -2.03 -12.85
CA LEU A 218 -1.64 -2.06 -11.90
C LEU A 218 -1.74 -0.89 -10.91
N SER A 219 -1.96 0.33 -11.42
CA SER A 219 -2.15 1.54 -10.59
C SER A 219 -3.38 1.44 -9.71
N ASP A 220 -4.50 0.91 -10.21
CA ASP A 220 -5.70 0.67 -9.40
C ASP A 220 -5.46 -0.33 -8.27
N SER A 221 -4.76 -1.41 -8.58
CA SER A 221 -4.45 -2.47 -7.60
C SER A 221 -3.50 -1.95 -6.53
N LEU A 222 -2.53 -1.11 -6.92
CA LEU A 222 -1.65 -0.43 -5.98
C LEU A 222 -2.43 0.56 -5.11
N PHE A 223 -3.34 1.36 -5.67
CA PHE A 223 -4.23 2.24 -4.92
C PHE A 223 -5.09 1.45 -3.91
N GLN A 224 -5.70 0.35 -4.34
CA GLN A 224 -6.49 -0.54 -3.49
C GLN A 224 -5.65 -1.06 -2.33
N TYR A 225 -4.46 -1.57 -2.64
CA TYR A 225 -3.52 -2.05 -1.65
C TYR A 225 -3.12 -0.94 -0.67
N LEU A 226 -2.75 0.25 -1.13
CA LEU A 226 -2.27 1.36 -0.30
C LEU A 226 -3.36 1.94 0.62
N THR A 227 -4.61 1.95 0.18
CA THR A 227 -5.73 2.48 0.98
C THR A 227 -6.38 1.47 1.93
N LEU A 228 -5.97 0.19 1.91
CA LEU A 228 -6.41 -0.79 2.90
C LEU A 228 -6.11 -0.32 4.33
N PRO A 229 -7.02 -0.57 5.30
CA PRO A 229 -6.80 -0.21 6.70
C PRO A 229 -5.55 -0.89 7.26
N SER A 230 -4.92 -0.25 8.24
CA SER A 230 -3.70 -0.78 8.84
C SER A 230 -3.97 -1.80 9.94
N ALA A 231 -3.16 -2.86 9.95
CA ALA A 231 -3.19 -3.94 10.92
C ALA A 231 -2.07 -3.88 11.99
N THR A 232 -1.31 -2.78 12.11
CA THR A 232 -0.10 -2.73 12.97
C THR A 232 -0.24 -1.97 14.29
N ARG A 233 -1.47 -1.62 14.70
CA ARG A 233 -1.76 -0.91 15.96
C ARG A 233 -1.59 -1.77 17.22
N ALA A 234 -1.49 -1.09 18.38
CA ALA A 234 -1.40 -1.72 19.70
C ALA A 234 -2.46 -2.80 19.95
N ARG A 235 -3.74 -2.50 19.66
CA ARG A 235 -4.86 -3.44 19.83
C ARG A 235 -4.69 -4.75 19.05
N HIS A 236 -4.05 -4.70 17.90
CA HIS A 236 -3.87 -5.85 17.03
C HIS A 236 -2.83 -6.85 17.57
N ARG A 237 -1.92 -6.40 18.43
CA ARG A 237 -0.95 -7.27 19.10
C ARG A 237 -1.41 -7.70 20.50
N ALA A 238 -2.01 -6.79 21.27
CA ALA A 238 -2.38 -7.04 22.65
C ALA A 238 -3.60 -7.97 22.81
N THR A 239 -4.59 -7.89 21.91
CA THR A 239 -5.89 -8.54 22.13
C THR A 239 -6.17 -9.67 21.15
N ALA A 240 -6.90 -10.71 21.58
CA ALA A 240 -7.27 -11.84 20.72
C ALA A 240 -8.21 -11.42 19.57
N LYS A 241 -9.16 -10.52 19.84
CA LYS A 241 -10.06 -9.96 18.81
C LYS A 241 -9.29 -9.12 17.78
N GLY A 242 -8.36 -8.28 18.24
CA GLY A 242 -7.52 -7.45 17.37
C GLY A 242 -6.57 -8.28 16.50
N ARG A 243 -6.05 -9.40 17.01
CA ARG A 243 -5.26 -10.35 16.21
C ARG A 243 -6.07 -10.98 15.08
N LYS A 244 -7.34 -11.32 15.33
CA LYS A 244 -8.24 -11.84 14.28
C LYS A 244 -8.51 -10.79 13.20
N GLU A 245 -8.81 -9.55 13.59
CA GLU A 245 -8.95 -8.43 12.65
C GLU A 245 -7.68 -8.24 11.80
N ALA A 246 -6.51 -8.20 12.46
CA ALA A 246 -5.24 -8.03 11.77
C ALA A 246 -4.94 -9.16 10.80
N ASN A 247 -5.24 -10.42 11.16
CA ASN A 247 -5.05 -11.55 10.26
C ASN A 247 -5.91 -11.44 9.00
N VAL A 248 -7.17 -10.99 9.11
CA VAL A 248 -8.06 -10.78 7.96
C VAL A 248 -7.53 -9.66 7.05
N VAL A 249 -7.14 -8.54 7.64
CA VAL A 249 -6.62 -7.39 6.88
C VAL A 249 -5.28 -7.71 6.21
N LEU A 250 -4.35 -8.37 6.92
CA LEU A 250 -3.04 -8.74 6.38
C LEU A 250 -3.14 -9.84 5.31
N SER A 251 -3.99 -10.84 5.50
CA SER A 251 -4.21 -11.87 4.48
C SER A 251 -4.80 -11.24 3.22
N THR A 252 -5.81 -10.36 3.35
CA THR A 252 -6.37 -9.62 2.22
C THR A 252 -5.31 -8.78 1.51
N GLY A 253 -4.49 -8.02 2.25
CA GLY A 253 -3.42 -7.21 1.67
C GLY A 253 -2.38 -8.04 0.91
N ARG A 254 -1.98 -9.18 1.48
CA ARG A 254 -1.06 -10.13 0.82
C ARG A 254 -1.65 -10.71 -0.45
N GLU A 255 -2.91 -11.11 -0.43
CA GLU A 255 -3.62 -11.62 -1.61
C GLU A 255 -3.66 -10.57 -2.72
N ILE A 256 -4.05 -9.32 -2.42
CA ILE A 256 -4.09 -8.24 -3.42
C ILE A 256 -2.70 -8.00 -4.03
N PHE A 257 -1.68 -7.89 -3.17
CA PHE A 257 -0.31 -7.63 -3.61
C PHE A 257 0.25 -8.79 -4.47
N THR A 258 0.22 -10.01 -3.96
CA THR A 258 0.80 -11.17 -4.65
C THR A 258 0.01 -11.59 -5.89
N SER A 259 -1.32 -11.66 -5.81
CA SER A 259 -2.15 -12.15 -6.92
C SER A 259 -2.29 -11.11 -8.03
N THR A 260 -2.50 -9.84 -7.67
CA THR A 260 -2.91 -8.82 -8.64
C THR A 260 -1.72 -7.94 -9.03
N VAL A 261 -0.97 -7.38 -8.08
CA VAL A 261 0.17 -6.51 -8.40
C VAL A 261 1.29 -7.32 -9.08
N CYS A 262 1.77 -8.40 -8.46
CA CYS A 262 2.82 -9.24 -9.07
C CYS A 262 2.31 -9.96 -10.35
N GLY A 263 1.04 -10.36 -10.37
CA GLY A 263 0.41 -10.98 -11.53
C GLY A 263 0.37 -10.05 -12.75
N ARG A 264 -0.02 -8.78 -12.57
CA ARG A 264 -0.02 -7.76 -13.64
C ARG A 264 1.40 -7.40 -14.06
N MET A 265 2.33 -7.33 -13.13
CA MET A 265 3.75 -7.12 -13.44
C MET A 265 4.30 -8.25 -14.32
N SER A 266 3.89 -9.49 -14.05
CA SER A 266 4.26 -10.65 -14.87
C SER A 266 3.65 -10.56 -16.28
N MET A 267 2.43 -10.02 -16.44
CA MET A 267 1.84 -9.79 -17.77
C MET A 267 2.60 -8.71 -18.55
N LEU A 268 2.99 -7.61 -17.90
CA LEU A 268 3.80 -6.57 -18.54
C LEU A 268 5.13 -7.14 -19.05
N SER A 269 5.78 -7.97 -18.25
CA SER A 269 7.01 -8.65 -18.66
C SER A 269 6.79 -9.60 -19.84
N GLN A 270 5.66 -10.31 -19.88
CA GLN A 270 5.29 -11.15 -21.03
C GLN A 270 5.03 -10.32 -22.29
N MET A 271 4.46 -9.11 -22.18
CA MET A 271 4.32 -8.20 -23.32
C MET A 271 5.67 -7.76 -23.88
N CYS A 272 6.68 -7.57 -23.02
CA CYS A 272 8.06 -7.29 -23.45
C CYS A 272 8.68 -8.50 -24.16
N GLU A 273 8.51 -9.71 -23.62
CA GLU A 273 8.93 -10.93 -24.30
C GLU A 273 8.27 -11.08 -25.68
N ALA A 274 6.98 -10.78 -25.78
CA ALA A 274 6.24 -10.78 -27.04
C ALA A 274 6.81 -9.79 -28.08
N LEU A 275 7.46 -8.70 -27.65
CA LEU A 275 8.18 -7.79 -28.54
C LEU A 275 9.54 -8.35 -28.97
N LYS A 276 10.28 -8.99 -28.05
CA LYS A 276 11.58 -9.64 -28.36
C LYS A 276 11.44 -10.72 -29.43
N TYR A 277 10.42 -11.55 -29.33
CA TYR A 277 10.14 -12.56 -30.35
C TYR A 277 9.84 -11.95 -31.73
N ARG A 278 9.30 -10.73 -31.78
CA ARG A 278 9.04 -9.97 -33.01
C ARG A 278 10.25 -9.19 -33.52
N GLY A 279 11.43 -9.44 -32.97
CA GLY A 279 12.69 -8.86 -33.40
C GLY A 279 13.12 -7.59 -32.67
N LEU A 280 12.50 -7.26 -31.52
CA LEU A 280 13.00 -6.19 -30.66
C LEU A 280 14.45 -6.53 -30.21
N PRO A 281 15.43 -5.66 -30.48
CA PRO A 281 16.81 -5.92 -30.15
C PRO A 281 17.02 -5.94 -28.63
N GLY A 282 17.98 -6.75 -28.19
CA GLY A 282 18.21 -6.99 -26.76
C GLY A 282 18.59 -5.73 -25.96
N ASN A 283 19.18 -4.73 -26.61
CA ASN A 283 19.51 -3.44 -25.97
C ASN A 283 18.26 -2.64 -25.58
N GLU A 284 17.27 -2.54 -26.46
CA GLU A 284 16.00 -1.85 -26.16
C GLU A 284 15.16 -2.68 -25.18
N ALA A 285 15.12 -4.01 -25.34
CA ALA A 285 14.46 -4.89 -24.36
C ALA A 285 15.05 -4.74 -22.94
N SER A 286 16.36 -4.57 -22.81
CA SER A 286 17.03 -4.32 -21.53
C SER A 286 16.60 -3.00 -20.88
N ARG A 287 16.40 -1.94 -21.69
CA ARG A 287 15.89 -0.65 -21.18
C ARG A 287 14.45 -0.75 -20.68
N ILE A 288 13.58 -1.46 -21.40
CA ILE A 288 12.22 -1.77 -20.94
C ILE A 288 12.26 -2.50 -19.61
N ARG A 289 13.14 -3.51 -19.49
CA ARG A 289 13.32 -4.27 -18.25
C ARG A 289 13.82 -3.41 -17.09
N ASN A 290 14.62 -2.38 -17.37
CA ASN A 290 15.06 -1.43 -16.34
C ASN A 290 13.91 -0.56 -15.80
N TRP A 291 12.99 -0.11 -16.67
CA TRP A 291 11.78 0.57 -16.21
C TRP A 291 10.83 -0.37 -15.46
N GLU A 292 10.68 -1.62 -15.90
CA GLU A 292 9.97 -2.66 -15.16
C GLU A 292 10.54 -2.85 -13.74
N ASN A 293 11.87 -2.90 -13.61
CA ASN A 293 12.53 -2.97 -12.32
C ASN A 293 12.30 -1.72 -11.47
N SER A 294 12.30 -0.54 -12.10
CA SER A 294 12.02 0.74 -11.40
C SER A 294 10.59 0.79 -10.86
N ILE A 295 9.61 0.30 -11.63
CA ILE A 295 8.21 0.14 -11.18
C ILE A 295 8.14 -0.80 -9.99
N THR A 296 8.77 -1.97 -10.09
CA THR A 296 8.74 -3.00 -9.04
C THR A 296 9.39 -2.48 -7.75
N THR A 297 10.54 -1.80 -7.86
CA THR A 297 11.25 -1.20 -6.73
C THR A 297 10.39 -0.14 -6.05
N ALA A 298 9.77 0.76 -6.82
CA ALA A 298 8.88 1.79 -6.28
C ALA A 298 7.65 1.19 -5.57
N ILE A 299 7.07 0.11 -6.11
CA ILE A 299 5.96 -0.63 -5.48
C ILE A 299 6.40 -1.23 -4.13
N GLU A 300 7.58 -1.85 -4.07
CA GLU A 300 8.12 -2.41 -2.82
C GLU A 300 8.47 -1.33 -1.81
N ASP A 301 9.00 -0.18 -2.23
CA ASP A 301 9.25 0.97 -1.36
C ASP A 301 7.93 1.50 -0.75
N LEU A 302 6.88 1.62 -1.56
CA LEU A 302 5.55 2.01 -1.09
C LEU A 302 4.97 0.98 -0.11
N ARG A 303 5.16 -0.31 -0.39
CA ARG A 303 4.79 -1.40 0.52
C ARG A 303 5.57 -1.32 1.83
N ASN A 304 6.87 -1.04 1.78
CA ASN A 304 7.71 -0.89 2.97
C ASN A 304 7.22 0.27 3.84
N VAL A 305 6.91 1.42 3.25
CA VAL A 305 6.36 2.58 3.99
C VAL A 305 5.01 2.25 4.63
N LYS A 306 4.18 1.44 3.96
CA LYS A 306 2.87 1.01 4.46
C LYS A 306 2.96 -0.01 5.61
N GLU A 307 3.75 -1.07 5.44
CA GLU A 307 3.88 -2.19 6.38
C GLU A 307 4.75 -1.83 7.60
N TYR A 308 5.92 -1.24 7.37
CA TYR A 308 6.88 -0.90 8.42
C TYR A 308 6.69 0.54 8.89
N ARG A 309 5.95 0.68 10.00
CA ARG A 309 5.66 1.97 10.64
C ARG A 309 6.63 2.30 11.77
N THR A 310 6.49 3.50 12.34
CA THR A 310 7.20 3.90 13.57
C THR A 310 7.06 2.81 14.64
N LEU A 311 8.16 2.63 15.39
CA LEU A 311 8.25 1.60 16.42
C LEU A 311 7.05 1.68 17.36
N GLN A 312 6.36 0.55 17.49
CA GLN A 312 5.14 0.48 18.29
C GLN A 312 5.39 0.83 19.77
N ALA A 313 6.57 0.51 20.29
CA ALA A 313 7.00 0.87 21.64
C ALA A 313 7.00 2.39 21.85
N LEU A 314 7.57 3.15 20.90
CA LEU A 314 7.62 4.61 20.95
C LEU A 314 6.22 5.22 20.94
N ARG A 315 5.30 4.69 20.12
CA ARG A 315 3.91 5.15 20.06
C ARG A 315 3.13 4.88 21.34
N VAL A 316 3.34 3.72 21.95
CA VAL A 316 2.73 3.37 23.24
C VAL A 316 3.28 4.27 24.34
N TYR A 317 4.59 4.51 24.33
CA TYR A 317 5.26 5.44 25.25
C TYR A 317 4.65 6.85 25.12
N GLU A 318 4.66 7.45 23.93
CA GLU A 318 4.12 8.80 23.69
C GLU A 318 2.67 8.94 24.14
N ARG A 319 1.82 7.96 23.80
CA ARG A 319 0.41 7.97 24.20
C ARG A 319 0.23 8.04 25.72
N LEU A 320 0.98 7.22 26.45
CA LEU A 320 0.86 7.16 27.91
C LEU A 320 1.46 8.40 28.56
N PHE A 321 2.60 8.89 28.07
CA PHE A 321 3.22 10.09 28.60
C PHE A 321 2.38 11.34 28.34
N CYS A 322 1.79 11.52 27.16
CA CYS A 322 0.86 12.62 26.91
C CYS A 322 -0.39 12.56 27.81
N LEU A 323 -0.83 11.36 28.21
CA LEU A 323 -1.98 11.18 29.10
C LEU A 323 -1.65 11.42 30.59
N PHE A 324 -0.52 10.88 31.07
CA PHE A 324 -0.16 10.93 32.48
C PHE A 324 0.60 12.20 32.89
N LEU A 325 1.23 12.90 31.95
CA LEU A 325 2.05 14.06 32.26
C LEU A 325 1.29 15.26 32.84
N PRO A 326 0.14 15.69 32.30
CA PRO A 326 -0.59 16.79 32.91
C PRO A 326 -0.99 16.52 34.37
N PRO A 327 -1.46 15.31 34.75
CA PRO A 327 -1.63 14.94 36.16
C PRO A 327 -0.35 15.02 37.00
N PHE A 328 0.81 14.63 36.47
CA PHE A 328 2.08 14.73 37.22
C PHE A 328 2.48 16.18 37.53
N PHE A 329 2.15 17.12 36.64
CA PHE A 329 2.40 18.55 36.86
C PHE A 329 1.31 19.26 37.68
N ALA A 330 0.34 18.53 38.24
CA ALA A 330 -0.75 19.11 39.01
C ALA A 330 -0.26 19.92 40.23
N THR A 331 0.85 19.53 40.86
CA THR A 331 1.45 20.29 41.98
C THR A 331 1.92 21.66 41.55
N ASN A 332 2.50 21.78 40.35
CA ASN A 332 2.95 23.06 39.79
C ASN A 332 1.74 23.92 39.39
N TYR A 333 0.69 23.33 38.82
CA TYR A 333 -0.56 24.06 38.54
C TYR A 333 -1.24 24.56 39.81
N ALA A 334 -1.19 23.76 40.89
CA ALA A 334 -1.68 24.16 42.20
C ALA A 334 -0.84 25.30 42.79
N GLN A 335 0.49 25.27 42.65
CA GLN A 335 1.34 26.36 43.07
C GLN A 335 0.99 27.66 42.33
N VAL A 336 0.82 27.60 41.00
CA VAL A 336 0.38 28.76 40.20
C VAL A 336 -1.00 29.27 40.65
N ALA A 337 -1.91 28.37 41.03
CA ALA A 337 -3.21 28.75 41.59
C ALA A 337 -3.10 29.50 42.92
N HIS A 338 -2.15 29.10 43.78
CA HIS A 338 -1.88 29.75 45.06
C HIS A 338 -1.19 31.12 44.89
N ASP A 339 -0.26 31.22 43.94
CA ASP A 339 0.52 32.45 43.70
C ASP A 339 -0.28 33.52 42.95
N THR A 340 -1.29 33.13 42.17
CA THR A 340 -2.08 34.04 41.33
C THR A 340 -3.59 33.93 41.59
N ASN A 341 -4.28 33.02 40.90
CA ASN A 341 -5.71 32.76 40.99
C ASN A 341 -6.01 31.31 40.59
N LEU A 342 -7.01 30.70 41.25
CA LEU A 342 -7.43 29.31 40.97
C LEU A 342 -7.78 29.06 39.49
N PHE A 343 -8.45 30.02 38.85
CA PHE A 343 -8.81 29.92 37.44
C PHE A 343 -7.58 29.76 36.54
N LEU A 344 -6.49 30.48 36.83
CA LEU A 344 -5.26 30.45 36.03
C LEU A 344 -4.53 29.11 36.18
N GLY A 345 -4.52 28.54 37.39
CA GLY A 345 -3.99 27.18 37.63
C GLY A 345 -4.79 26.09 36.91
N ILE A 346 -6.13 26.17 36.91
CA ILE A 346 -6.97 25.21 36.17
C ILE A 346 -6.80 25.39 34.66
N ALA A 347 -6.82 26.62 34.17
CA ALA A 347 -6.69 26.94 32.76
C ALA A 347 -5.32 26.47 32.20
N THR A 348 -4.23 26.67 32.94
CA THR A 348 -2.90 26.20 32.54
C THR A 348 -2.87 24.67 32.42
N GLY A 349 -3.41 23.93 33.38
CA GLY A 349 -3.50 22.46 33.29
C GLY A 349 -4.33 21.96 32.10
N VAL A 350 -5.45 22.62 31.80
CA VAL A 350 -6.29 22.30 30.63
C VAL A 350 -5.55 22.59 29.33
N ILE A 351 -4.92 23.75 29.21
CA ILE A 351 -4.16 24.14 28.01
C ILE A 351 -3.00 23.16 27.78
N THR A 352 -2.24 22.79 28.81
CA THR A 352 -1.16 21.80 28.67
C THR A 352 -1.69 20.44 28.21
N SER A 353 -2.83 19.99 28.75
CA SER A 353 -3.47 18.73 28.34
C SER A 353 -3.92 18.76 26.88
N ILE A 354 -4.53 19.86 26.43
CA ILE A 354 -4.94 20.05 25.04
C ILE A 354 -3.72 20.11 24.12
N ALA A 355 -2.68 20.85 24.49
CA ALA A 355 -1.47 21.00 23.68
C ALA A 355 -0.77 19.65 23.44
N LEU A 356 -0.59 18.84 24.49
CA LEU A 356 0.06 17.53 24.37
C LEU A 356 -0.81 16.52 23.63
N THR A 357 -2.11 16.51 23.89
CA THR A 357 -3.04 15.61 23.18
C THR A 357 -3.15 15.97 21.71
N GLY A 358 -3.19 17.28 21.38
CA GLY A 358 -3.18 17.77 20.01
C GLY A 358 -1.89 17.40 19.29
N LEU A 359 -0.73 17.54 19.95
CA LEU A 359 0.55 17.15 19.37
C LEU A 359 0.63 15.64 19.09
N PHE A 360 0.16 14.81 20.03
CA PHE A 360 0.08 13.37 19.83
C PHE A 360 -0.84 13.00 18.65
N GLU A 361 -1.97 13.70 18.51
CA GLU A 361 -2.88 13.49 17.39
C GLU A 361 -2.23 13.86 16.05
N CYS A 362 -1.45 14.94 15.99
CA CYS A 362 -0.67 15.30 14.81
C CYS A 362 0.32 14.18 14.42
N VAL A 363 1.06 13.62 15.39
CA VAL A 363 1.96 12.47 15.15
C VAL A 363 1.17 11.27 14.63
N ARG A 364 0.00 11.01 15.21
CA ARG A 364 -0.90 9.92 14.80
C ARG A 364 -1.39 10.11 13.37
N THR A 365 -1.66 11.34 12.94
CA THR A 365 -2.06 11.63 11.56
C THR A 365 -0.91 11.48 10.57
N LEU A 366 0.33 11.80 10.96
CA LEU A 366 1.51 11.61 10.11
C LEU A 366 1.98 10.16 10.01
N GLU A 367 1.46 9.26 10.86
CA GLU A 367 1.88 7.86 10.89
C GLU A 367 1.49 7.08 9.63
N ASP A 368 0.38 7.46 8.99
CA ASP A 368 -0.16 6.80 7.80
C ASP A 368 -0.35 7.82 6.66
N PRO A 369 0.61 7.93 5.74
CA PRO A 369 0.55 8.94 4.69
C PRO A 369 -0.49 8.62 3.61
N PHE A 370 -1.05 7.40 3.56
CA PHE A 370 -1.88 6.94 2.45
C PHE A 370 -3.40 7.10 2.66
N VAL A 371 -3.84 7.60 3.82
CA VAL A 371 -5.27 7.72 4.16
C VAL A 371 -5.71 9.19 4.13
N SER A 372 -5.90 9.74 2.93
CA SER A 372 -6.21 11.16 2.69
C SER A 372 -7.50 11.67 3.36
N ASN A 373 -8.55 10.85 3.44
CA ASN A 373 -9.84 11.28 4.01
C ASN A 373 -9.80 11.51 5.54
N LEU A 374 -8.75 11.05 6.23
CA LEU A 374 -8.63 11.15 7.69
C LEU A 374 -7.50 12.09 8.12
N THR A 375 -6.53 12.37 7.25
CA THR A 375 -5.32 13.12 7.57
C THR A 375 -5.25 14.39 6.73
N LEU A 376 -5.11 15.55 7.39
CA LEU A 376 -5.06 16.86 6.73
C LEU A 376 -3.90 16.96 5.73
N ASP A 377 -2.76 16.34 6.08
CA ASP A 377 -1.52 16.33 5.29
C ASP A 377 -1.24 14.99 4.58
N GLY A 378 -2.27 14.14 4.46
CA GLY A 378 -2.19 12.87 3.75
C GLY A 378 -1.89 13.05 2.27
N ILE A 379 -1.24 12.04 1.68
CA ILE A 379 -1.04 11.98 0.24
C ILE A 379 -2.36 11.56 -0.40
N ASP A 380 -2.84 12.31 -1.39
CA ASP A 380 -3.99 11.89 -2.20
C ASP A 380 -3.58 10.81 -3.20
N VAL A 381 -3.50 9.57 -2.71
CA VAL A 381 -3.11 8.40 -3.50
C VAL A 381 -4.09 8.16 -4.66
N ARG A 382 -5.35 8.58 -4.53
CA ARG A 382 -6.35 8.46 -5.60
C ARG A 382 -5.98 9.39 -6.74
N GLU A 383 -5.75 10.66 -6.43
CA GLU A 383 -5.37 11.63 -7.46
C GLU A 383 -4.10 11.19 -8.19
N GLU A 384 -3.07 10.79 -7.44
CA GLU A 384 -1.78 10.37 -7.99
C GLU A 384 -1.86 9.11 -8.88
N LEU A 385 -2.50 8.03 -8.40
CA LEU A 385 -2.47 6.74 -9.09
C LEU A 385 -3.64 6.49 -10.02
N VAL A 386 -4.82 7.05 -9.74
CA VAL A 386 -6.04 6.76 -10.50
C VAL A 386 -6.37 7.88 -11.48
N VAL A 387 -6.11 9.14 -11.13
CA VAL A 387 -6.46 10.29 -11.98
C VAL A 387 -5.26 10.70 -12.82
N LEU A 388 -4.17 11.13 -12.20
CA LEU A 388 -3.00 11.68 -12.89
C LEU A 388 -2.29 10.62 -13.73
N ALA A 389 -1.99 9.45 -13.17
CA ALA A 389 -1.36 8.37 -13.94
C ALA A 389 -2.23 7.95 -15.14
N HIS A 390 -3.56 7.91 -14.98
CA HIS A 390 -4.48 7.60 -16.08
C HIS A 390 -4.46 8.69 -17.15
N GLN A 391 -4.52 9.96 -16.76
CA GLN A 391 -4.47 11.09 -17.69
C GLN A 391 -3.15 11.14 -18.48
N GLU A 392 -2.02 10.98 -17.80
CA GLU A 392 -0.69 10.93 -18.43
C GLU A 392 -0.62 9.83 -19.50
N LEU A 393 -1.10 8.63 -19.15
CA LEU A 393 -1.11 7.50 -20.06
C LEU A 393 -2.07 7.70 -21.25
N LEU A 394 -3.26 8.25 -21.03
CA LEU A 394 -4.21 8.56 -22.10
C LEU A 394 -3.69 9.65 -23.05
N VAL A 395 -3.05 10.69 -22.51
CA VAL A 395 -2.41 11.74 -23.31
C VAL A 395 -1.29 11.13 -24.16
N SER A 396 -0.43 10.29 -23.55
CA SER A 396 0.61 9.56 -24.28
C SER A 396 0.02 8.72 -25.41
N ARG A 397 -1.08 7.99 -25.17
CA ARG A 397 -1.76 7.21 -26.21
C ARG A 397 -2.24 8.08 -27.36
N LYS A 398 -2.92 9.19 -27.05
CA LYS A 398 -3.46 10.12 -28.05
C LYS A 398 -2.37 10.78 -28.89
N MET A 399 -1.19 11.04 -28.30
CA MET A 399 -0.04 11.57 -29.02
C MET A 399 0.54 10.56 -30.03
N TRP A 400 0.70 9.29 -29.63
CA TRP A 400 1.27 8.27 -30.51
C TRP A 400 0.28 7.74 -31.55
N PHE A 401 -1.01 7.69 -31.21
CA PHE A 401 -2.07 7.20 -32.07
C PHE A 401 -3.19 8.25 -32.23
N PRO A 402 -2.94 9.36 -32.94
CA PRO A 402 -3.90 10.46 -33.06
C PRO A 402 -5.16 10.11 -33.86
N LYS A 403 -5.11 9.06 -34.67
CA LYS A 403 -6.23 8.57 -35.47
C LYS A 403 -7.04 7.47 -34.77
N ALA A 404 -6.57 6.97 -33.62
CA ALA A 404 -7.29 5.96 -32.87
C ALA A 404 -8.53 6.58 -32.21
N GLY A 405 -9.61 5.79 -32.12
CA GLY A 405 -10.79 6.17 -31.33
C GLY A 405 -10.47 6.28 -29.84
N ASP A 406 -11.45 6.72 -29.06
CA ASP A 406 -11.30 6.83 -27.60
C ASP A 406 -10.94 5.47 -27.00
N PHE A 407 -10.01 5.50 -26.04
CA PHE A 407 -9.63 4.30 -25.31
C PHE A 407 -10.79 3.89 -24.40
N VAL A 408 -11.33 2.71 -24.65
CA VAL A 408 -12.27 2.07 -23.74
C VAL A 408 -11.45 1.20 -22.81
N LEU A 409 -11.55 1.46 -21.50
CA LEU A 409 -11.03 0.56 -20.47
C LEU A 409 -11.90 -0.71 -20.46
N THR A 410 -11.73 -1.55 -21.47
CA THR A 410 -12.40 -2.84 -21.54
C THR A 410 -11.83 -3.70 -20.41
N SER A 411 -12.70 -4.37 -19.65
CA SER A 411 -12.22 -5.28 -18.62
C SER A 411 -11.31 -6.38 -19.18
N ASP A 412 -11.38 -6.66 -20.49
CA ASP A 412 -10.61 -7.68 -21.18
C ASP A 412 -10.46 -7.32 -22.68
N PHE A 413 -9.23 -7.30 -23.21
CA PHE A 413 -8.95 -7.27 -24.66
C PHE A 413 -9.06 -8.66 -25.32
N LEU A 414 -9.33 -9.68 -24.49
CA LEU A 414 -9.11 -11.11 -24.77
C LEU A 414 -10.34 -11.98 -24.49
N ALA A 415 -11.43 -11.39 -23.99
CA ALA A 415 -12.72 -12.06 -23.87
C ALA A 415 -13.50 -11.80 -25.16
N GLY A 416 -13.87 -12.86 -25.88
CA GLY A 416 -14.81 -12.77 -27.00
C GLY A 416 -16.16 -12.19 -26.59
N ASP A 417 -16.95 -11.84 -27.61
CA ASP A 417 -18.19 -11.05 -27.71
C ASP A 417 -19.30 -11.08 -26.62
N ASP A 418 -19.14 -11.75 -25.47
CA ASP A 418 -20.15 -11.81 -24.40
C ASP A 418 -20.10 -10.58 -23.47
N ALA A 419 -20.06 -9.37 -24.04
CA ALA A 419 -19.77 -8.11 -23.35
C ALA A 419 -20.97 -7.17 -23.12
N THR A 420 -22.21 -7.67 -23.06
CA THR A 420 -23.39 -6.79 -22.97
C THR A 420 -23.71 -6.30 -21.55
N ASP A 421 -23.34 -7.04 -20.49
CA ASP A 421 -23.57 -6.60 -19.09
C ASP A 421 -22.38 -5.83 -18.48
N ASN A 422 -21.16 -6.01 -19.00
CA ASN A 422 -19.95 -5.33 -18.49
C ASN A 422 -19.83 -3.87 -18.96
N ALA A 423 -20.47 -3.49 -20.07
CA ALA A 423 -20.34 -2.15 -20.65
C ALA A 423 -20.83 -1.06 -19.68
N ARG A 424 -21.93 -1.28 -18.94
CA ARG A 424 -22.49 -0.28 -18.01
C ARG A 424 -21.56 0.01 -16.82
N ASP A 425 -20.87 -0.99 -16.28
CA ASP A 425 -19.90 -0.81 -15.20
C ASP A 425 -18.60 -0.16 -15.69
N ILE A 426 -18.20 -0.41 -16.94
CA ILE A 426 -17.05 0.21 -17.61
C ILE A 426 -17.28 1.71 -17.85
N TYR A 427 -18.44 2.10 -18.39
CA TYR A 427 -18.80 3.51 -18.57
C TYR A 427 -18.88 4.25 -17.22
N ARG A 428 -19.43 3.62 -16.19
CA ARG A 428 -19.53 4.20 -14.84
C ARG A 428 -18.16 4.40 -14.18
N ASN A 429 -17.23 3.46 -14.35
CA ASN A 429 -15.85 3.60 -13.87
C ASN A 429 -15.07 4.71 -14.59
N ASN A 430 -15.26 4.87 -15.91
CA ASN A 430 -14.62 5.94 -16.67
C ASN A 430 -15.23 7.31 -16.34
N GLU A 431 -16.55 7.40 -16.15
CA GLU A 431 -17.20 8.63 -15.64
C GLU A 431 -16.77 8.95 -14.21
N ASP A 432 -16.67 7.98 -13.29
CA ASP A 432 -16.20 8.20 -11.91
C ASP A 432 -14.75 8.70 -11.85
N ARG A 433 -13.93 8.34 -12.85
CA ARG A 433 -12.54 8.82 -12.98
C ARG A 433 -12.44 10.23 -13.55
N LEU A 434 -13.30 10.59 -14.50
CA LEU A 434 -13.30 11.91 -15.16
C LEU A 434 -14.12 12.96 -14.40
N SER A 435 -15.17 12.56 -13.67
CA SER A 435 -16.11 13.46 -12.98
C SER A 435 -15.61 14.01 -11.64
N ARG A 436 -14.45 13.56 -11.15
CA ARG A 436 -13.93 13.91 -9.82
C ARG A 436 -12.74 14.87 -9.84
N HIS A 437 -12.68 15.74 -10.85
CA HIS A 437 -11.82 16.93 -10.85
C HIS A 437 -12.10 17.92 -9.69
N PHE A 438 -13.12 17.66 -8.86
CA PHE A 438 -13.40 18.45 -7.67
C PHE A 438 -13.32 17.58 -6.41
N SER A 439 -12.24 17.78 -5.67
CA SER A 439 -12.17 17.42 -4.26
C SER A 439 -13.37 18.08 -3.53
N PRO A 440 -14.20 17.36 -2.75
CA PRO A 440 -15.28 17.96 -1.96
C PRO A 440 -14.75 18.65 -0.69
N SER A 441 -13.54 19.20 -0.72
CA SER A 441 -12.89 19.83 0.42
C SER A 441 -13.29 21.30 0.63
N LEU A 442 -14.14 21.87 -0.23
CA LEU A 442 -14.74 23.19 -0.03
C LEU A 442 -16.24 23.14 -0.38
N ARG A 443 -17.05 22.53 0.50
CA ARG A 443 -18.44 22.99 0.64
C ARG A 443 -18.39 24.37 1.29
N THR A 444 -18.27 25.40 0.46
CA THR A 444 -18.67 26.74 0.87
C THR A 444 -20.14 26.71 1.25
N SER A 445 -20.43 27.40 2.35
CA SER A 445 -21.66 27.48 3.11
C SER A 445 -22.80 28.23 2.39
N ASP A 446 -23.04 27.95 1.11
CA ASP A 446 -24.04 28.67 0.28
C ASP A 446 -25.26 27.84 -0.16
N GLU A 447 -25.41 26.59 0.30
CA GLU A 447 -26.63 25.78 0.04
C GLU A 447 -27.50 25.55 1.29
N LEU A 448 -27.65 26.59 2.12
CA LEU A 448 -28.62 26.61 3.24
C LEU A 448 -29.61 27.78 3.15
N SER A 449 -29.81 28.35 1.96
CA SER A 449 -30.88 29.31 1.68
C SER A 449 -31.72 28.93 0.46
N LYS A 450 -32.37 27.76 0.51
CA LYS A 450 -33.65 27.52 -0.17
C LYS A 450 -34.56 26.69 0.71
#